data_AF-A0A970UHY9-F1
#
_entry.id   AF-A0A970UHY9-F1
#
_cell.length_a   1.000
_cell.length_b   1.000
_cell.length_c   1.000
_cell.angle_alpha   90.00
_cell.angle_beta   90.00
_cell.angle_gamma   90.00
#
_symmetry.space_group_name_H-M   'P 1'
#
loop_
_entity.id
_entity.type
_entity.pdbx_description
1 polymer ?
#
loop_
_entity_poly.entity_id
_entity_poly.type
_entity_poly.pdbx_seq_one_letter_code
_entity_poly.pdbx_strand_id
1 'polypeptide(L)' 'MKELSSRERVIRAIHRLPVDRVPIDYMANCGINMQLKQHFNLKKHDDEGLLQALHVDFRELKLPYEGRILHMPVPGRR' A
#
# COMPACT_ATOMS: atom_id res chain seq x y z
N MET A 1 -9.52 7.73 23.20
CA MET A 1 -9.07 8.66 22.14
C MET A 1 -10.05 8.54 20.98
N LYS A 2 -10.31 9.62 20.22
CA LYS A 2 -11.20 9.59 19.05
C LYS A 2 -10.57 8.71 17.95
N GLU A 3 -11.37 7.84 17.34
CA GLU A 3 -10.95 7.04 16.17
C GLU A 3 -10.69 7.98 14.98
N LEU A 4 -9.53 7.81 14.34
CA LEU A 4 -9.12 8.59 13.18
C LEU A 4 -9.43 7.82 11.89
N SER A 5 -9.76 8.53 10.81
CA SER A 5 -9.70 7.93 9.48
C SER A 5 -8.25 7.60 9.09
N SER A 6 -8.05 6.68 8.13
CA SER A 6 -6.72 6.35 7.60
C SER A 6 -5.96 7.60 7.14
N ARG A 7 -6.65 8.52 6.45
CA ARG A 7 -6.07 9.80 6.00
C ARG A 7 -5.63 10.67 7.17
N GLU A 8 -6.50 10.89 8.16
CA GLU A 8 -6.17 11.73 9.32
C GLU A 8 -4.99 11.16 10.11
N ARG A 9 -4.97 9.83 10.28
CA ARG A 9 -3.90 9.12 10.97
C ARG A 9 -2.55 9.30 10.29
N VAL A 10 -2.48 9.10 8.97
CA VAL A 10 -1.25 9.28 8.19
C VAL A 10 -0.75 10.73 8.29
N ILE A 11 -1.63 11.71 8.07
CA ILE A 11 -1.25 13.13 8.12
C ILE A 11 -0.71 13.50 9.50
N ARG A 12 -1.41 13.09 10.58
CA ARG A 12 -0.96 13.36 11.95
C ARG A 12 0.37 12.69 12.28
N ALA A 13 0.55 11.43 11.90
CA ALA A 13 1.78 10.69 12.14
C ALA A 13 2.99 11.34 11.45
N ILE A 14 2.84 11.78 10.19
CA ILE A 14 3.89 12.51 9.46
C ILE A 14 4.27 13.81 10.18
N HIS A 15 3.30 14.50 10.77
CA HIS A 15 3.51 15.70 11.58
C HIS A 15 3.91 15.42 13.04
N ARG A 16 4.20 14.17 13.41
CA ARG A 16 4.57 13.75 14.79
C ARG A 16 3.52 14.13 15.84
N LEU A 17 2.25 14.19 15.43
CA LEU A 17 1.11 14.44 16.33
C LEU A 17 0.57 13.12 16.89
N PRO A 18 -0.11 13.13 18.06
CA PRO A 18 -0.74 11.94 18.61
C PRO A 18 -1.76 11.30 17.66
N VAL A 19 -1.70 9.97 17.56
CA VAL A 19 -2.58 9.11 16.77
C VAL A 19 -3.19 8.01 17.64
N ASP A 20 -4.32 7.47 17.22
CA ASP A 20 -5.05 6.39 17.88
C ASP A 20 -4.36 5.02 17.75
N ARG A 21 -3.59 4.81 16.67
CA ARG A 21 -2.63 3.72 16.48
C ARG A 21 -1.55 4.11 15.47
N VAL A 22 -0.47 3.34 15.38
CA VAL A 22 0.56 3.52 14.35
C VAL A 22 -0.07 3.25 12.96
N PRO A 23 0.09 4.15 11.97
CA PRO A 23 -0.35 3.87 10.62
C PRO A 23 0.56 2.82 9.96
N ILE A 24 -0.02 1.90 9.21
CA ILE A 24 0.73 0.81 8.55
C ILE A 24 0.59 0.90 7.03
N ASP A 25 1.67 0.52 6.37
CA ASP A 25 1.72 0.26 4.93
C ASP A 25 1.76 -1.25 4.67
N TYR A 26 1.52 -1.67 3.42
CA TYR A 26 1.49 -3.08 3.05
C TYR A 26 2.27 -3.35 1.76
N MET A 27 3.20 -4.30 1.85
CA MET A 27 3.91 -4.85 0.70
C MET A 27 4.11 -6.35 0.89
N ALA A 28 3.78 -7.13 -0.14
CA ALA A 28 3.96 -8.57 -0.16
C ALA A 28 4.38 -9.05 -1.55
N ASN A 29 5.01 -10.23 -1.61
CA ASN A 29 5.17 -10.93 -2.88
C ASN A 29 3.83 -11.45 -3.40
N CYS A 30 3.78 -11.80 -4.70
CA CYS A 30 2.53 -12.19 -5.36
C CYS A 30 1.88 -13.45 -4.77
N GLY A 31 2.67 -14.40 -4.27
CA GLY A 31 2.18 -15.63 -3.66
C GLY A 31 1.43 -15.36 -2.36
N ILE A 32 2.06 -14.62 -1.44
CA ILE A 32 1.45 -14.21 -0.16
C ILE A 32 0.22 -13.33 -0.42
N ASN A 33 0.32 -12.38 -1.34
CA ASN A 33 -0.80 -11.50 -1.69
C ASN A 33 -2.04 -12.31 -2.14
N MET A 34 -1.83 -13.35 -2.93
CA MET A 34 -2.91 -14.21 -3.41
C MET A 34 -3.50 -15.06 -2.27
N GLN A 35 -2.66 -15.60 -1.38
CA GLN A 35 -3.11 -16.37 -0.22
C GLN A 35 -3.95 -15.53 0.74
N LEU A 36 -3.55 -14.28 0.99
CA LEU A 36 -4.32 -13.35 1.83
C LEU A 36 -5.67 -13.01 1.20
N LYS A 37 -5.72 -12.74 -0.11
CA LYS A 37 -7.00 -12.51 -0.81
C LYS A 37 -7.93 -13.71 -0.70
N GLN A 38 -7.41 -14.93 -0.83
CA GLN A 38 -8.19 -16.14 -0.62
C GLN A 38 -8.72 -16.24 0.81
N HIS A 39 -7.88 -15.97 1.81
CA HIS A 39 -8.26 -15.99 3.22
C HIS A 39 -9.41 -15.02 3.53
N PHE A 40 -9.38 -13.81 2.95
CA PHE A 40 -10.43 -12.81 3.13
C PHE A 40 -11.60 -12.92 2.15
N ASN A 41 -11.69 -13.98 1.35
CA ASN A 41 -12.73 -14.18 0.32
C ASN A 41 -12.82 -13.05 -0.72
N LEU A 42 -11.67 -12.46 -1.09
CA LEU A 42 -11.57 -11.35 -2.03
C LEU A 42 -11.29 -11.84 -3.46
N LYS A 43 -11.72 -11.06 -4.45
CA LYS A 43 -11.37 -11.32 -5.85
C LYS A 43 -9.87 -11.15 -6.07
N LYS A 44 -9.30 -11.88 -7.04
CA LYS A 44 -7.86 -11.81 -7.36
C LYS A 44 -7.36 -10.39 -7.65
N HIS A 45 -8.20 -9.53 -8.25
CA HIS A 45 -7.90 -8.15 -8.60
C HIS A 45 -8.41 -7.12 -7.58
N ASP A 46 -8.91 -7.57 -6.43
CA ASP A 46 -9.42 -6.66 -5.39
C ASP A 46 -8.29 -6.28 -4.43
N ASP A 47 -7.42 -5.38 -4.90
CA ASP A 47 -6.32 -4.85 -4.08
C ASP A 47 -6.85 -3.96 -2.95
N GLU A 48 -7.82 -3.09 -3.23
CA GLU A 48 -8.39 -2.18 -2.23
C GLU A 48 -9.10 -2.95 -1.11
N GLY A 49 -9.90 -3.97 -1.45
CA GLY A 49 -10.56 -4.81 -0.44
C GLY A 49 -9.57 -5.49 0.50
N LEU A 50 -8.39 -5.89 0.00
CA LEU A 50 -7.34 -6.47 0.85
C LEU A 50 -6.74 -5.42 1.79
N LEU A 51 -6.45 -4.22 1.28
CA LEU A 51 -5.92 -3.14 2.11
C LEU A 51 -6.91 -2.73 3.22
N GLN A 52 -8.21 -2.78 2.94
CA GLN A 52 -9.25 -2.53 3.95
C GLN A 52 -9.31 -3.66 4.99
N ALA A 53 -9.29 -4.92 4.57
CA ALA A 53 -9.31 -6.08 5.47
C ALA A 53 -8.11 -6.12 6.42
N LEU A 54 -6.95 -5.62 5.95
CA LEU A 54 -5.73 -5.52 6.74
C LEU A 54 -5.60 -4.20 7.52
N HIS A 55 -6.58 -3.30 7.45
CA HIS A 55 -6.55 -1.97 8.06
C HIS A 55 -5.33 -1.12 7.66
N VAL A 56 -4.87 -1.25 6.41
CA VAL A 56 -3.75 -0.48 5.86
C VAL A 56 -4.16 0.96 5.67
N ASP A 57 -3.30 1.89 6.06
CA ASP A 57 -3.58 3.32 6.02
C ASP A 57 -3.08 3.98 4.74
N PHE A 58 -1.95 3.52 4.24
CA PHE A 58 -1.35 4.06 3.03
C PHE A 58 -2.03 3.50 1.78
N ARG A 59 -2.06 4.32 0.73
CA ARG A 59 -2.46 3.96 -0.62
C ARG A 59 -1.40 4.45 -1.57
N GLU A 60 -0.80 3.54 -2.31
CA GLU A 60 0.24 3.85 -3.28
C GLU A 60 -0.36 4.10 -4.67
N LEU A 61 0.19 5.09 -5.37
CA LEU A 61 0.00 5.25 -6.80
C LEU A 61 1.24 4.74 -7.52
N LYS A 62 1.10 3.63 -8.26
CA LYS A 62 2.17 3.05 -9.08
C LYS A 62 2.01 3.54 -10.50
N LEU A 63 2.61 4.69 -10.80
CA LEU A 63 2.60 5.27 -12.13
C LEU A 63 3.84 4.80 -12.91
N PRO A 64 3.70 4.40 -14.19
CA PRO A 64 4.86 4.15 -15.04
C PRO A 64 5.68 5.44 -15.22
N TYR A 65 7.00 5.28 -15.32
CA TYR A 65 7.89 6.40 -15.62
C TYR A 65 7.86 6.71 -17.13
N GLU A 66 7.35 7.88 -17.48
CA GLU A 66 7.25 8.38 -18.87
C GLU A 66 8.32 9.46 -19.19
N GLY A 67 9.33 9.62 -18.34
CA GLY A 67 10.38 10.63 -18.52
C GLY A 67 11.53 10.19 -19.43
N ARG A 68 12.53 11.06 -19.59
CA ARG A 68 13.74 10.74 -20.37
C ARG A 68 14.51 9.60 -19.71
N ILE A 69 15.04 8.68 -20.51
CA ILE A 69 15.94 7.62 -20.01
C ILE A 69 17.14 8.26 -19.32
N LEU A 70 17.25 8.07 -18.01
CA LEU A 70 18.36 8.62 -17.20
C LEU A 70 19.59 7.70 -17.21
N HIS A 71 19.39 6.41 -17.47
CA HIS A 71 20.43 5.38 -17.41
C HIS A 71 20.30 4.43 -18.59
N MET A 72 21.42 4.05 -19.20
CA MET A 72 21.40 3.07 -20.29
C MET A 72 20.79 1.74 -19.81
N PRO A 73 19.92 1.10 -20.61
CA PRO A 73 19.32 -0.16 -20.24
C PRO A 73 20.40 -1.23 -20.07
N VAL A 74 20.27 -2.03 -19.01
CA VAL A 74 21.16 -3.18 -18.80
C VAL A 74 20.75 -4.30 -19.77
N PRO A 75 21.66 -4.81 -20.61
CA PRO A 75 21.34 -5.89 -21.54
C PRO A 75 20.70 -7.09 -20.82
N GLY A 76 19.59 -7.59 -21.36
CA GLY A 76 18.89 -8.77 -20.84
C GLY A 76 17.92 -8.53 -19.68
N ARG A 77 17.72 -7.27 -19.22
CA ARG A 77 16.62 -6.94 -18.30
C ARG A 77 15.41 -6.41 -19.06
N ARG A 78 14.22 -6.90 -18.70
CA ARG A 78 12.93 -6.27 -19.05
C ARG A 78 12.59 -5.19 -18.04
#